data_AF-A0ABD5P862-F1
#
_entry.id   AF-A0ABD5P862-F1
#
_cell.length_a   1.000
_cell.length_b   1.000
_cell.length_c   1.000
_cell.angle_alpha   90.00
_cell.angle_beta   90.00
_cell.angle_gamma   90.00
#
_symmetry.space_group_name_H-M   'P 1'
#
loop_
_entity.id
_entity.type
_entity.pdbx_description
1 polymer ?
#
loop_
_entity_poly.entity_id
_entity_poly.type
_entity_poly.pdbx_seq_one_letter_code
_entity_poly.pdbx_strand_id
1 'polypeptide(L)'
;MSQHSTDGDHDSRDAHQHRGNGKPRDGDRTRDTPTLPSYLDDLLDERDCRALTETMFLDEAAPDLYRVRTASGGDYRVDRREPACTCPDFQYRETRCKHIRRVELETGDRDAAAVSRAVDRAVDRVDDRIAELAAHRAELRSLQAAAEAFGAR
;
A
#
# COMPACT_ATOMS: atom_id res chain seq x y z
N MET A 1 -3.44 69.98 31.37
CA MET A 1 -3.35 70.10 32.84
C MET A 1 -4.61 69.43 33.37
N SER A 2 -4.59 68.28 34.04
CA SER A 2 -3.59 67.66 34.90
C SER A 2 -3.62 66.14 34.79
N GLN A 3 -2.46 65.54 35.01
CA GLN A 3 -2.24 64.12 35.29
C GLN A 3 -2.40 63.86 36.80
N HIS A 4 -2.80 62.64 37.15
CA HIS A 4 -2.24 61.76 38.22
C HIS A 4 -3.30 60.72 38.61
N SER A 5 -3.11 59.43 38.28
CA SER A 5 -2.31 58.43 39.01
C SER A 5 -3.00 57.96 40.31
N THR A 6 -3.33 56.67 40.39
CA THR A 6 -2.74 55.74 41.37
C THR A 6 -3.14 54.30 41.07
N ASP A 7 -2.13 53.45 41.16
CA ASP A 7 -2.10 52.00 41.11
C ASP A 7 -2.89 51.33 42.24
N GLY A 8 -3.27 50.06 42.03
CA GLY A 8 -4.02 49.26 43.00
C GLY A 8 -4.17 47.79 42.60
N ASP A 9 -3.01 47.14 42.42
CA ASP A 9 -2.66 45.77 42.78
C ASP A 9 -3.69 44.65 43.08
N HIS A 10 -3.38 43.49 42.48
CA HIS A 10 -3.51 42.11 42.98
C HIS A 10 -4.90 41.44 43.00
N ASP A 11 -5.14 40.52 42.05
CA ASP A 11 -5.42 39.14 42.45
C ASP A 11 -4.88 38.10 41.47
N SER A 12 -4.39 37.03 42.05
CA SER A 12 -3.60 35.94 41.48
C SER A 12 -4.48 34.82 40.94
N ARG A 13 -3.84 33.91 40.18
CA ARG A 13 -4.33 32.57 39.75
C ARG A 13 -5.20 32.65 38.49
N ASP A 14 -4.91 32.01 37.36
CA ASP A 14 -4.39 30.65 37.17
C ASP A 14 -3.47 30.52 35.96
N ALA A 15 -2.25 30.06 36.22
CA ALA A 15 -1.42 29.41 35.24
C ALA A 15 -1.92 27.98 35.04
N HIS A 16 -2.64 27.72 33.94
CA HIS A 16 -2.82 26.37 33.43
C HIS A 16 -2.08 26.16 32.12
N GLN A 17 -0.76 26.02 32.31
CA GLN A 17 0.07 25.16 31.48
C GLN A 17 -0.38 23.70 31.69
N HIS A 18 -1.10 23.15 30.72
CA HIS A 18 -1.11 21.70 30.46
C HIS A 18 -0.41 21.51 29.11
N ARG A 19 0.91 21.33 29.07
CA ARG A 19 1.62 20.05 29.30
C ARG A 19 0.85 18.86 28.70
N GLY A 20 1.33 18.45 27.53
CA GLY A 20 1.60 17.07 27.17
C GLY A 20 0.43 16.09 27.21
N ASN A 21 -0.02 15.70 26.01
CA ASN A 21 -0.25 14.28 25.79
C ASN A 21 0.10 13.91 24.34
N GLY A 22 1.38 14.09 24.01
CA GLY A 22 2.00 13.34 22.92
C GLY A 22 1.98 11.87 23.32
N LYS A 23 0.96 11.14 22.90
CA LYS A 23 0.97 9.69 23.02
C LYS A 23 2.15 9.19 22.18
N PRO A 24 3.12 8.47 22.76
CA PRO A 24 4.16 7.83 21.96
C PRO A 24 3.44 6.82 21.07
N ARG A 25 3.48 7.04 19.75
CA ARG A 25 3.17 5.97 18.80
C ARG A 25 4.45 5.17 18.64
N ASP A 26 4.75 4.40 19.68
CA ASP A 26 5.62 3.25 19.58
C ASP A 26 5.07 2.31 18.52
N GLY A 27 6.00 1.78 17.72
CA GLY A 27 5.71 0.92 16.60
C GLY A 27 5.92 1.63 15.28
N ASP A 28 7.19 1.95 15.03
CA ASP A 28 7.89 1.56 13.81
C ASP A 28 7.29 0.27 13.21
N ARG A 29 6.16 0.42 12.53
CA ARG A 29 5.70 -0.48 11.50
C ARG A 29 6.13 0.21 10.23
N THR A 30 7.38 -0.02 9.84
CA THR A 30 7.71 -0.09 8.43
C THR A 30 6.70 -1.07 7.82
N ARG A 31 5.58 -0.52 7.31
CA ARG A 31 4.92 -1.14 6.19
C ARG A 31 5.98 -1.05 5.11
N ASP A 32 6.79 -2.11 5.01
CA ASP A 32 7.50 -2.47 3.80
C ASP A 32 6.41 -2.55 2.73
N THR A 33 6.14 -1.39 2.15
CA THR A 33 5.26 -1.25 1.02
C THR A 33 6.12 -1.84 -0.07
N PRO A 34 5.79 -3.02 -0.61
CA PRO A 34 6.59 -3.60 -1.68
C PRO A 34 6.45 -2.61 -2.83
N THR A 35 7.49 -1.82 -3.08
CA THR A 35 7.59 -1.05 -4.30
C THR A 35 7.61 -2.08 -5.40
N LEU A 36 6.46 -2.33 -6.02
CA LEU A 36 6.36 -3.27 -7.11
C LEU A 36 7.37 -2.82 -8.17
N PRO A 37 8.26 -3.69 -8.65
CA PRO A 37 9.14 -3.36 -9.76
C PRO A 37 8.32 -2.81 -10.93
N SER A 38 8.81 -1.76 -11.60
CA SER A 38 8.09 -1.01 -12.66
C SER A 38 7.63 -1.84 -13.87
N TYR A 39 7.81 -3.15 -13.85
CA TYR A 39 7.42 -4.09 -14.90
C TYR A 39 5.97 -4.60 -14.74
N LEU A 40 5.31 -4.30 -13.62
CA LEU A 40 3.90 -4.65 -13.32
C LEU A 40 2.89 -3.52 -13.63
N ASP A 41 3.40 -2.30 -13.84
CA ASP A 41 2.64 -1.05 -13.64
C ASP A 41 1.45 -0.86 -14.59
N ASP A 42 1.45 -1.52 -15.75
CA ASP A 42 0.39 -1.35 -16.75
C ASP A 42 -0.77 -2.37 -16.63
N LEU A 43 -0.65 -3.41 -15.81
CA LEU A 43 -1.61 -4.52 -15.81
C LEU A 43 -2.22 -4.87 -14.45
N LEU A 44 -1.47 -4.75 -13.36
CA LEU A 44 -1.93 -5.05 -12.00
C LEU A 44 -1.26 -4.09 -11.00
N ASP A 45 -2.05 -3.40 -10.20
CA ASP A 45 -1.52 -2.53 -9.15
C ASP A 45 -1.31 -3.28 -7.83
N GLU A 46 -0.72 -2.61 -6.83
CA GLU A 46 -0.48 -3.18 -5.50
C GLU A 46 -1.79 -3.67 -4.82
N ARG A 47 -2.93 -3.02 -5.10
CA ARG A 47 -4.21 -3.41 -4.50
C ARG A 47 -4.75 -4.68 -5.16
N ASP A 48 -4.50 -4.89 -6.45
CA ASP A 48 -4.77 -6.15 -7.15
C ASP A 48 -3.97 -7.29 -6.54
N CYS A 49 -2.65 -7.09 -6.36
CA CYS A 49 -1.80 -8.08 -5.71
C CYS A 49 -2.33 -8.46 -4.32
N ARG A 50 -2.71 -7.48 -3.50
CA ARG A 50 -3.25 -7.72 -2.15
C ARG A 50 -4.62 -8.40 -2.17
N ALA A 51 -5.49 -8.07 -3.12
CA ALA A 51 -6.78 -8.75 -3.27
C ALA A 51 -6.61 -10.24 -3.65
N LEU A 52 -5.57 -10.57 -4.43
CA LEU A 52 -5.26 -11.93 -4.86
C LEU A 52 -4.57 -12.75 -3.76
N THR A 53 -3.62 -12.15 -3.05
CA THR A 53 -2.70 -12.86 -2.15
C THR A 53 -3.12 -12.90 -0.69
N GLU A 54 -3.84 -11.89 -0.19
CA GLU A 54 -4.26 -11.89 1.20
C GLU A 54 -5.44 -12.84 1.41
N THR A 55 -5.40 -13.60 2.51
CA THR A 55 -6.50 -14.48 2.89
C THR A 55 -7.72 -13.65 3.32
N MET A 56 -8.77 -13.70 2.49
CA MET A 56 -10.06 -13.08 2.75
C MET A 56 -11.18 -14.10 2.56
N PHE A 57 -12.17 -14.05 3.44
CA PHE A 57 -13.38 -14.86 3.38
C PHE A 57 -14.55 -13.95 2.99
N LEU A 58 -15.30 -14.34 1.96
CA LEU A 58 -16.44 -13.61 1.45
C LEU A 58 -17.73 -14.35 1.79
N ASP A 59 -18.65 -13.67 2.46
CA ASP A 59 -20.03 -14.13 2.64
C ASP A 59 -20.97 -13.12 1.99
N GLU A 60 -21.94 -13.56 1.19
CA GLU A 60 -23.03 -12.68 0.74
C GLU A 60 -24.00 -12.45 1.90
N ALA A 61 -24.07 -11.22 2.40
CA ALA A 61 -24.89 -10.83 3.55
C ALA A 61 -26.32 -10.43 3.13
N ALA A 62 -26.47 -9.90 1.92
CA ALA A 62 -27.72 -9.61 1.23
C ALA A 62 -27.42 -9.54 -0.28
N PRO A 63 -28.42 -9.54 -1.18
CA PRO A 63 -28.18 -9.42 -2.61
C PRO A 63 -27.28 -8.24 -2.94
N ASP A 64 -26.16 -8.48 -3.62
CA ASP A 64 -25.13 -7.48 -3.96
C ASP A 64 -24.37 -6.84 -2.78
N LEU A 65 -24.57 -7.32 -1.55
CA LEU A 65 -23.90 -6.85 -0.35
C LEU A 65 -23.07 -7.97 0.27
N TYR A 66 -21.76 -7.82 0.23
CA TYR A 66 -20.80 -8.83 0.66
C TYR A 66 -20.11 -8.42 1.96
N ARG A 67 -20.00 -9.37 2.89
CA ARG A 67 -19.17 -9.26 4.07
C ARG A 67 -17.82 -9.91 3.80
N VAL A 68 -16.76 -9.13 3.92
CA VAL A 68 -15.37 -9.54 3.71
C VAL A 68 -14.66 -9.60 5.06
N ARG A 69 -14.31 -10.81 5.49
CA ARG A 69 -13.49 -11.04 6.70
C ARG A 69 -12.05 -11.26 6.31
N THR A 70 -11.11 -10.56 6.95
CA THR A 70 -9.66 -10.74 6.71
C THR A 70 -9.04 -11.60 7.79
N ALA A 71 -7.94 -12.31 7.49
CA ALA A 71 -7.20 -13.09 8.48
C ALA A 71 -6.65 -12.24 9.64
N SER A 72 -6.46 -10.93 9.43
CA SER A 72 -6.09 -9.97 10.47
C SER A 72 -7.25 -9.56 11.40
N GLY A 73 -8.42 -10.19 11.29
CA GLY A 73 -9.60 -9.89 12.10
C GLY A 73 -10.43 -8.70 11.61
N GLY A 74 -10.19 -8.21 10.39
CA GLY A 74 -11.01 -7.18 9.78
C GLY A 74 -12.35 -7.74 9.31
N ASP A 75 -13.39 -6.92 9.39
CA ASP A 75 -14.75 -7.25 8.96
C ASP A 75 -15.33 -6.02 8.25
N TYR A 76 -15.48 -6.13 6.93
CA TYR A 76 -15.88 -5.02 6.08
C TYR A 76 -17.07 -5.41 5.23
N ARG A 77 -17.94 -4.45 4.94
CA ARG A 77 -19.04 -4.63 3.99
C ARG A 77 -18.68 -3.97 2.68
N VAL A 78 -18.98 -4.65 1.59
CA VAL A 78 -18.81 -4.19 0.23
C VAL A 78 -20.18 -4.22 -0.42
N ASP A 79 -20.66 -3.06 -0.84
CA ASP A 79 -21.81 -2.98 -1.73
C ASP A 79 -21.29 -3.10 -3.17
N ARG A 80 -21.97 -3.88 -4.02
CA ARG A 80 -21.66 -3.98 -5.46
C ARG A 80 -22.52 -3.07 -6.31
N ARG A 81 -23.68 -2.62 -5.80
CA ARG A 81 -24.59 -1.72 -6.52
C ARG A 81 -23.93 -0.35 -6.71
N GLU A 82 -23.17 0.05 -5.71
CA GLU A 82 -22.22 1.15 -5.73
C GLU A 82 -20.89 0.59 -5.23
N PRO A 83 -19.75 0.80 -5.89
CA PRO A 83 -18.46 0.20 -5.50
C PRO A 83 -17.95 0.85 -4.20
N ALA A 84 -18.61 0.50 -3.08
CA ALA A 84 -18.47 1.12 -1.78
C ALA A 84 -18.02 0.08 -0.77
N CYS A 85 -17.07 0.47 0.09
CA CYS A 85 -16.56 -0.42 1.13
C CYS A 85 -16.45 0.29 2.48
N THR A 86 -16.84 -0.39 3.56
CA THR A 86 -16.72 0.16 4.92
C THR A 86 -15.30 0.15 5.48
N CYS A 87 -14.30 -0.25 4.69
CA CYS A 87 -12.92 -0.26 5.14
C CYS A 87 -12.31 1.14 5.17
N PRO A 88 -11.37 1.41 6.09
CA PRO A 88 -10.69 2.70 6.18
C PRO A 88 -10.05 3.15 4.87
N ASP A 89 -9.46 2.24 4.10
CA ASP A 89 -8.79 2.59 2.84
C ASP A 89 -9.76 3.21 1.82
N PHE A 90 -10.97 2.66 1.72
CA PHE A 90 -12.02 3.24 0.88
C PHE A 90 -12.55 4.54 1.48
N GLN A 91 -12.84 4.57 2.78
CA GLN A 91 -13.42 5.75 3.43
C GLN A 91 -12.52 6.99 3.40
N TYR A 92 -11.19 6.82 3.42
CA TYR A 92 -10.25 7.94 3.40
C TYR A 92 -9.76 8.31 2.00
N ARG A 93 -9.73 7.36 1.06
CA ARG A 93 -9.15 7.58 -0.28
C ARG A 93 -10.16 7.56 -1.42
N GLU A 94 -11.38 7.11 -1.16
CA GLU A 94 -12.48 6.98 -2.14
C GLU A 94 -12.07 6.26 -3.44
N THR A 95 -11.11 5.34 -3.32
CA THR A 95 -10.60 4.54 -4.42
C THR A 95 -11.05 3.11 -4.24
N ARG A 96 -11.10 2.33 -5.33
CA ARG A 96 -11.33 0.88 -5.21
C ARG A 96 -10.30 0.34 -4.23
N CYS A 97 -10.73 -0.31 -3.17
CA CYS A 97 -9.85 -0.95 -2.21
C CYS A 97 -9.61 -2.41 -2.61
N LYS A 98 -8.74 -3.11 -1.90
CA LYS A 98 -8.53 -4.56 -2.11
C LYS A 98 -9.78 -5.40 -1.86
N HIS A 99 -10.68 -4.98 -0.97
CA HIS A 99 -11.91 -5.73 -0.66
C HIS A 99 -12.91 -5.67 -1.81
N ILE A 100 -13.08 -4.50 -2.44
CA ILE A 100 -13.91 -4.35 -3.65
C ILE A 100 -13.35 -5.25 -4.76
N ARG A 101 -12.05 -5.16 -5.04
CA ARG A 101 -11.38 -6.02 -6.04
C ARG A 101 -11.57 -7.51 -5.76
N ARG A 102 -11.49 -7.92 -4.50
CA ARG A 102 -11.72 -9.32 -4.10
C ARG A 102 -13.14 -9.76 -4.41
N VAL A 103 -14.15 -8.93 -4.10
CA VAL A 103 -15.55 -9.20 -4.42
C VAL A 103 -15.77 -9.25 -5.93
N GLU A 104 -15.21 -8.31 -6.69
CA GLU A 104 -15.30 -8.31 -8.16
C GLU A 104 -14.73 -9.61 -8.77
N LEU A 105 -13.60 -10.11 -8.24
CA LEU A 105 -12.99 -11.36 -8.68
C LEU A 105 -13.87 -12.58 -8.36
N GLU A 106 -14.42 -12.67 -7.15
CA GLU A 106 -15.22 -13.82 -6.70
C GLU A 106 -16.59 -13.87 -7.39
N THR A 107 -17.16 -12.70 -7.67
CA THR A 107 -18.47 -12.57 -8.32
C THR A 107 -18.42 -12.57 -9.84
N GLY A 108 -17.21 -12.51 -10.42
CA GLY A 108 -16.99 -12.51 -11.87
C GLY A 108 -17.14 -11.15 -12.55
N ASP A 109 -17.38 -10.06 -11.80
CA ASP A 109 -17.32 -8.68 -12.35
C ASP A 109 -15.93 -8.34 -12.87
N ARG A 110 -14.90 -9.03 -12.35
CA ARG A 110 -13.54 -9.00 -12.87
C ARG A 110 -13.16 -10.39 -13.37
N ASP A 111 -12.82 -10.48 -14.65
CA ASP A 111 -12.38 -11.72 -15.28
C ASP A 111 -11.06 -12.22 -14.65
N ALA A 112 -11.16 -13.22 -13.79
CA ALA A 112 -10.02 -13.87 -13.16
C ALA A 112 -9.06 -14.50 -14.18
N ALA A 113 -9.56 -14.97 -15.34
CA ALA A 113 -8.73 -15.50 -16.39
C ALA A 113 -7.95 -14.38 -17.11
N ALA A 114 -8.54 -13.19 -17.28
CA ALA A 114 -7.81 -12.03 -17.77
C ALA A 114 -6.70 -11.60 -16.81
N VAL A 115 -6.98 -11.63 -15.50
CA VAL A 115 -5.97 -11.34 -14.46
C VAL A 115 -4.86 -12.38 -14.50
N SER A 116 -5.16 -13.68 -14.61
CA SER A 116 -4.14 -14.73 -14.75
C SER A 116 -3.25 -14.47 -15.97
N ARG A 117 -3.83 -14.21 -17.14
CA ARG A 117 -3.06 -13.90 -18.36
C ARG A 117 -2.18 -12.66 -18.21
N ALA A 118 -2.63 -11.67 -17.43
CA ALA A 118 -1.83 -10.48 -17.14
C ALA A 118 -0.62 -10.81 -16.26
N VAL A 119 -0.78 -11.70 -15.27
CA VAL A 119 0.32 -12.21 -14.45
C VAL A 119 1.31 -13.00 -15.31
N ASP A 120 0.83 -13.92 -16.16
CA ASP A 120 1.70 -14.73 -17.02
C ASP A 120 2.61 -13.84 -17.89
N ARG A 121 2.03 -12.82 -18.55
CA ARG A 121 2.81 -11.85 -19.33
C ARG A 121 3.81 -11.06 -18.48
N ALA A 122 3.50 -10.79 -17.23
CA ALA A 122 4.42 -10.09 -16.33
C ALA A 122 5.60 -10.99 -15.95
N VAL A 123 5.35 -12.29 -15.74
CA VAL A 123 6.40 -13.29 -15.54
C VAL A 123 7.30 -13.36 -16.78
N ASP A 124 6.71 -13.50 -17.98
CA ASP A 124 7.48 -13.55 -19.23
C ASP A 124 8.42 -12.33 -19.39
N ARG A 125 7.92 -11.12 -19.10
CA ARG A 125 8.74 -9.89 -19.14
C ARG A 125 9.91 -9.92 -18.17
N VAL A 126 9.70 -10.48 -16.97
CA VAL A 126 10.77 -10.62 -15.98
C VAL A 126 11.81 -11.64 -16.44
N ASP A 127 11.37 -12.75 -17.02
CA ASP A 127 12.25 -13.78 -17.56
C ASP A 127 13.11 -13.26 -18.72
N ASP A 128 12.51 -12.50 -19.65
CA ASP A 128 13.24 -11.81 -20.73
C ASP A 128 14.33 -10.89 -20.17
N ARG A 129 13.99 -10.10 -19.13
CA ARG A 129 14.94 -9.17 -18.50
C ARG A 129 16.06 -9.90 -17.77
N ILE A 130 15.76 -11.03 -17.13
CA ILE A 130 16.76 -11.89 -16.49
C ILE A 130 17.74 -12.42 -17.56
N ALA A 131 17.24 -12.86 -18.71
CA ALA A 131 18.07 -13.34 -19.81
C ALA A 131 18.99 -12.25 -20.35
N GLU A 132 18.48 -11.04 -20.58
CA GLU A 132 19.26 -9.88 -21.02
C GLU A 132 20.37 -9.53 -20.01
N LEU A 133 20.04 -9.46 -18.73
CA LEU A 133 21.01 -9.16 -17.67
C LEU A 133 22.06 -10.26 -17.52
N ALA A 134 21.69 -11.53 -17.74
CA ALA A 134 22.62 -12.64 -17.76
C ALA A 134 23.63 -12.53 -18.92
N ALA A 135 23.16 -12.14 -20.11
CA ALA A 135 24.04 -11.89 -21.25
C ALA A 135 25.01 -10.73 -20.98
N HIS A 136 24.51 -9.59 -20.50
CA HIS A 136 25.34 -8.45 -20.13
C HIS A 136 26.39 -8.84 -19.07
N ARG A 137 25.99 -9.63 -18.07
CA ARG A 137 26.91 -10.13 -17.03
C ARG A 137 28.02 -10.99 -17.64
N ALA A 138 27.72 -11.84 -18.62
CA ALA A 138 28.73 -12.66 -19.29
C ALA A 138 29.76 -11.79 -20.01
N GLU A 139 29.32 -10.77 -20.74
CA GLU A 139 30.19 -9.81 -21.42
C GLU A 139 31.11 -9.07 -20.43
N LEU A 140 30.55 -8.56 -19.33
CA LEU A 140 31.35 -7.90 -18.28
C LEU A 140 32.38 -8.86 -17.65
N ARG A 141 32.05 -10.14 -17.50
CA ARG A 141 32.99 -11.14 -16.98
C ARG A 141 34.13 -11.41 -17.95
N SER A 142 33.85 -11.44 -19.25
CA SER A 142 34.89 -11.52 -20.28
C SER A 142 35.81 -10.29 -20.24
N LEU A 143 35.25 -9.09 -20.10
CA LEU A 143 36.02 -7.86 -19.96
C LEU A 143 36.86 -7.83 -18.67
N GLN A 144 36.30 -8.29 -17.56
CA GLN A 144 37.02 -8.40 -16.29
C GLN A 144 38.23 -9.33 -16.43
N ALA A 145 38.05 -10.52 -17.00
CA ALA A 145 39.14 -11.48 -17.20
C ALA A 145 40.24 -10.89 -18.11
N ALA A 146 39.85 -10.15 -19.16
CA ALA A 146 40.82 -9.47 -20.02
C ALA A 146 41.61 -8.41 -19.24
N ALA A 147 40.94 -7.58 -18.45
CA ALA A 147 41.59 -6.54 -17.64
C ALA A 147 42.58 -7.14 -16.61
N GLU A 148 42.19 -8.22 -15.94
CA GLU A 148 43.06 -8.97 -15.01
C GLU A 148 44.32 -9.49 -15.72
N ALA A 149 44.16 -10.04 -16.94
CA ALA A 149 45.29 -10.52 -17.74
C ALA A 149 46.23 -9.40 -18.21
N PHE A 150 45.72 -8.19 -18.48
CA PHE A 150 46.55 -7.03 -18.80
C PHE A 150 47.32 -6.51 -17.59
N GLY A 151 46.69 -6.46 -16.40
CA GLY A 151 47.33 -5.98 -15.18
C GLY A 151 48.42 -6.91 -14.61
N ALA A 152 48.44 -8.18 -15.02
CA ALA A 152 49.45 -9.16 -14.62
C ALA A 152 50.74 -9.12 -15.47
N ARG A 153 50.84 -8.20 -16.44
CA ARG A 153 52.02 -7.99 -17.30
C ARG A 153 52.84 -6.79 -16.83
#